data_AF-T1AEP7-F1
#
_entry.id   AF-T1AEP7-F1
#
_cell.length_a   1.000
_cell.length_b   1.000
_cell.length_c   1.000
_cell.angle_alpha   90.00
_cell.angle_beta   90.00
_cell.angle_gamma   90.00
#
_symmetry.space_group_name_H-M   'P 1'
#
loop_
_entity.id
_entity.type
_entity.pdbx_description
1 polymer ?
#
loop_
_entity_poly.entity_id
_entity_poly.type
_entity_poly.pdbx_seq_one_letter_code
_entity_poly.pdbx_strand_id
1 'polypeptide(L)' 'MTWDHPRGYDPLTACSETWRARSGVCITWERRSLQDFESFPVSELATRYDLIVIDHPHVGQVTREGCLAPLG' A
#
# COMPACT_ATOMS: atom_id res chain seq x y z
N MET A 1 -2.88 -0.61 2.85
CA MET A 1 -3.70 -1.55 2.06
C MET A 1 -2.79 -2.42 1.19
N THR A 2 -3.10 -3.72 1.04
CA THR A 2 -2.41 -4.68 0.16
C THR A 2 -3.40 -5.70 -0.43
N TRP A 3 -2.98 -6.53 -1.38
CA TRP A 3 -3.81 -7.60 -1.94
C TRP A 3 -3.81 -8.85 -1.03
N ASP A 4 -4.92 -9.57 -1.00
CA ASP A 4 -5.15 -10.74 -0.13
C ASP A 4 -4.52 -12.01 -0.72
N HIS A 5 -3.20 -12.08 -0.67
CA HIS A 5 -2.43 -13.29 -1.01
C HIS A 5 -1.14 -13.31 -0.17
N PRO A 6 -0.67 -14.48 0.27
CA PRO A 6 0.52 -14.62 1.13
C PRO A 6 1.74 -13.82 0.66
N ARG A 7 2.09 -13.90 -0.63
CA ARG A 7 3.16 -13.10 -1.26
C ARG A 7 3.02 -11.58 -1.09
N GLY A 8 1.80 -11.05 -0.99
CA GLY A 8 1.54 -9.62 -0.82
C GLY A 8 1.49 -9.18 0.64
N TYR A 9 1.04 -10.04 1.56
CA TYR A 9 0.78 -9.64 2.96
C TYR A 9 1.84 -10.13 3.95
N ASP A 10 2.40 -11.34 3.79
CA ASP A 10 3.31 -11.93 4.78
C ASP A 10 4.60 -11.11 4.95
N PRO A 11 5.27 -10.63 3.87
CA PRO A 11 6.46 -9.81 4.02
C PRO A 11 6.15 -8.47 4.72
N LEU A 12 4.99 -7.88 4.45
CA LEU A 12 4.57 -6.61 5.05
C LEU A 12 4.36 -6.75 6.55
N THR A 13 3.76 -7.86 6.99
CA THR A 13 3.53 -8.16 8.40
C THR A 13 4.86 -8.30 9.15
N ALA A 14 5.77 -9.12 8.62
CA ALA A 14 7.09 -9.32 9.22
C ALA A 14 7.90 -8.00 9.32
N CYS A 15 7.87 -7.19 8.26
CA CYS A 15 8.50 -5.86 8.25
C CYS A 15 7.85 -4.92 9.28
N SER A 16 6.52 -4.96 9.42
CA SER A 16 5.77 -4.09 10.34
C SER A 16 6.06 -4.43 11.79
N GLU A 17 6.21 -5.70 12.13
CA GLU A 17 6.64 -6.13 13.48
C GLU A 17 8.03 -5.61 13.82
N THR A 18 8.97 -5.76 12.87
CA THR A 18 10.33 -5.23 13.01
C THR A 18 10.33 -3.71 13.16
N TRP A 19 9.52 -3.01 12.36
CA TRP A 19 9.40 -1.56 12.41
C TRP A 19 8.81 -1.09 13.74
N ARG A 20 7.78 -1.78 14.24
CA ARG A 20 7.16 -1.51 15.54
C ARG A 20 8.17 -1.65 16.68
N ALA A 21 8.98 -2.70 16.67
CA ALA A 21 10.01 -2.90 17.70
C ALA A 21 11.06 -1.77 17.70
N ARG A 22 11.38 -1.21 16.53
CA ARG A 22 12.40 -0.16 16.38
C ARG A 22 11.89 1.26 16.62
N SER A 23 10.65 1.54 16.24
CA SER A 23 10.10 2.90 16.19
C SER A 23 8.93 3.12 17.16
N GLY A 24 8.32 2.05 17.67
CA GLY A 24 7.06 2.10 18.41
C GLY A 24 5.82 2.31 17.52
N VAL A 25 5.98 2.53 16.21
CA VAL A 25 4.87 2.77 15.28
C VAL A 25 4.22 1.44 14.88
N CYS A 26 2.90 1.36 15.04
CA CYS A 26 2.11 0.22 14.60
C CYS A 26 1.60 0.46 13.17
N ILE A 27 1.78 -0.53 12.29
CA ILE A 27 1.24 -0.52 10.94
C ILE A 27 0.20 -1.63 10.83
N THR A 28 -1.02 -1.28 10.40
CA THR A 28 -2.11 -2.23 10.16
C THR A 28 -2.41 -2.33 8.67
N TRP A 29 -2.65 -3.54 8.20
CA TRP A 29 -2.84 -3.81 6.77
C TRP A 29 -4.25 -4.31 6.49
N GLU A 30 -5.03 -3.50 5.77
CA GLU A 30 -6.26 -3.96 5.12
C GLU A 30 -5.92 -4.76 3.85
N ARG A 31 -6.57 -5.93 3.70
CA ARG A 31 -6.41 -6.85 2.58
C ARG A 31 -7.61 -6.79 1.66
N ARG A 32 -7.39 -6.70 0.35
CA ARG A 32 -8.46 -6.65 -0.67
C ARG A 32 -8.26 -7.73 -1.74
N SER A 33 -9.32 -8.10 -2.44
CA SER A 33 -9.21 -9.03 -3.57
C SER A 33 -8.29 -8.48 -4.66
N LEU A 34 -7.68 -9.34 -5.49
CA LEU A 34 -6.85 -8.88 -6.61
C LEU A 34 -7.63 -7.98 -7.58
N GLN A 35 -8.90 -8.32 -7.83
CA GLN A 35 -9.77 -7.54 -8.69
C GLN A 35 -10.03 -6.13 -8.14
N ASP A 36 -10.30 -6.01 -6.83
CA ASP A 36 -10.47 -4.71 -6.17
C ASP A 36 -9.15 -3.94 -6.08
N PHE A 37 -8.03 -4.64 -5.97
CA PHE A 37 -6.69 -4.06 -5.91
C PHE A 37 -6.28 -3.44 -7.24
N GLU A 38 -6.57 -4.10 -8.37
CA GLU A 38 -6.19 -3.63 -9.71
C GLU A 38 -7.11 -2.52 -10.24
N SER A 39 -8.39 -2.51 -9.82
CA SER A 39 -9.43 -1.68 -10.44
C SER A 39 -9.72 -0.35 -9.72
N PHE A 40 -9.29 -0.19 -8.46
CA PHE A 40 -9.59 1.02 -7.69
C PHE A 40 -8.63 2.17 -8.03
N PRO A 41 -9.12 3.41 -8.26
CA PRO A 41 -8.25 4.56 -8.50
C PRO A 41 -7.30 4.82 -7.33
N VAL A 42 -5.99 4.97 -7.61
CA VAL A 42 -4.98 5.21 -6.57
C VAL A 42 -5.23 6.51 -5.82
N SER A 43 -5.74 7.55 -6.48
CA SER A 43 -6.09 8.82 -5.84
C SER A 43 -7.15 8.67 -4.76
N GLU A 44 -8.17 7.83 -4.97
CA GLU A 44 -9.15 7.54 -3.91
C GLU A 44 -8.53 6.76 -2.76
N LEU A 45 -7.66 5.79 -3.06
CA LEU A 45 -6.96 5.03 -2.02
C LEU A 45 -6.05 5.95 -1.17
N ALA A 46 -5.38 6.91 -1.80
CA ALA A 46 -4.52 7.89 -1.13
C ALA A 46 -5.26 8.76 -0.12
N THR A 47 -6.57 8.99 -0.31
CA THR A 47 -7.39 9.71 0.67
C THR A 47 -7.75 8.87 1.90
N ARG A 48 -7.60 7.54 1.83
CA ARG A 48 -8.07 6.59 2.86
C ARG A 48 -6.94 5.88 3.59
N TYR A 49 -5.76 5.79 2.99
CA TYR A 49 -4.64 5.01 3.52
C TYR A 49 -3.34 5.79 3.51
N ASP A 50 -2.59 5.69 4.61
CA ASP A 50 -1.24 6.25 4.71
C ASP A 50 -0.22 5.44 3.90
N LEU A 51 -0.45 4.12 3.77
CA LEU A 51 0.41 3.19 3.04
C LEU A 51 -0.42 2.34 2.07
N ILE A 52 -0.01 2.34 0.80
CA ILE A 52 -0.68 1.64 -0.27
C ILE A 52 0.37 0.83 -1.04
N VAL A 53 0.15 -0.47 -1.15
CA VAL A 53 0.85 -1.29 -2.14
C VAL A 53 0.13 -1.09 -3.47
N ILE A 54 0.87 -0.77 -4.53
CA ILE A 54 0.34 -0.65 -5.90
C ILE A 54 1.19 -1.50 -6.83
N ASP A 55 0.59 -2.01 -7.90
CA ASP A 55 1.30 -2.68 -9.00
C ASP A 55 1.36 -1.77 -10.24
N HIS A 56 2.24 -2.10 -11.18
CA HIS A 56 2.33 -1.48 -12.50
C HIS A 56 1.09 -1.83 -13.34
N PRO A 57 0.41 -0.89 -14.03
CA PRO A 57 0.92 0.36 -14.63
C PRO A 57 0.58 1.66 -13.88
N HIS A 58 0.04 1.58 -12.67
CA HIS A 58 -0.52 2.74 -11.96
C HIS A 58 0.48 3.86 -11.64
N VAL A 59 1.78 3.55 -11.62
CA VAL A 59 2.87 4.50 -11.34
C VAL A 59 2.85 5.72 -12.28
N GLY A 60 2.56 5.53 -13.58
CA GLY A 60 2.53 6.64 -14.54
C GLY A 60 1.34 7.61 -14.34
N GLN A 61 0.24 7.12 -13.79
CA GLN A 61 -0.91 7.94 -13.41
C GLN A 61 -0.64 8.71 -12.11
N VAL A 62 -0.08 8.03 -11.10
CA VAL A 62 0.28 8.64 -9.82
C VAL A 62 1.20 9.85 -10.00
N THR A 63 2.25 9.73 -10.81
CA THR A 63 3.19 10.84 -11.03
C THR A 63 2.54 12.04 -11.69
N ARG A 64 1.53 11.83 -12.55
CA ARG A 64 0.78 12.92 -13.19
C ARG A 64 -0.22 13.58 -12.25
N GLU A 65 -0.89 12.77 -11.42
CA GLU A 65 -1.92 13.25 -10.49
C GLU A 65 -1.33 13.82 -9.20
N GLY A 66 -0.07 13.51 -8.88
CA GLY A 66 0.57 13.94 -7.62
C GLY A 66 -0.13 13.37 -6.38
N CYS A 67 -0.82 12.23 -6.53
CA CYS A 67 -1.68 11.69 -5.48
C CYS A 67 -0.95 10.84 -4.43
N LEU A 68 0.34 10.54 -4.63
CA LEU A 68 1.21 9.92 -3.63
C LEU A 68 2.39 10.85 -3.30
N ALA A 69 2.90 10.73 -2.07
CA ALA A 69 4.10 11.44 -1.66
C ALA A 69 5.31 10.97 -2.48
N PRO A 70 6.17 11.89 -2.97
CA PRO A 70 7.38 11.51 -3.68
C PRO A 70 8.37 10.81 -2.73
N LEU A 71 9.00 9.75 -3.22
CA LEU A 71 10.19 9.18 -2.59
C LEU A 71 11.38 10.06 -2.99
N GLY A 72 11.88 10.85 -2.05
CA GLY A 72 12.98 11.81 -2.26
C GLY A 72 14.35 11.15 -2.44
#